data_AF-A0A0Q6FRR2-F1
#
_entry.id   AF-A0A0Q6FRR2-F1
#
_cell.length_a   1.000
_cell.length_b   1.000
_cell.length_c   1.000
_cell.angle_alpha   90.00
_cell.angle_beta   90.00
_cell.angle_gamma   90.00
#
_symmetry.space_group_name_H-M   'P 1'
#
loop_
_entity.id
_entity.type
_entity.pdbx_description
1 polymer ?
#
loop_
_entity_poly.entity_id
_entity_poly.type
_entity_poly.pdbx_seq_one_letter_code
_entity_poly.pdbx_strand_id
1 'polypeptide(L)'
;MPNIPVPAAAEGMPSIRDPLFDTIRAYRDGLADFELNHPRDDDVGTNLYADQSYGPHLARLNQWRGPAGTMAGAIEALRLASEDEGGVKDSDAGDRMVEAALAFLENRYDAARGETTLVDAEDIVHECAHLSMLISMGIDSLNLDAEMQALSAGMNVVRCKLIEAARVMSEFNRANV
;
A
#
# COMPACT_ATOMS: atom_id res chain seq x y z
N MET A 1 -11.91 -42.42 36.11
CA MET A 1 -11.74 -41.97 34.72
C MET A 1 -10.42 -41.23 34.63
N PRO A 2 -9.50 -41.60 33.71
CA PRO A 2 -8.24 -40.87 33.54
C PRO A 2 -8.53 -39.50 32.90
N ASN A 3 -8.04 -38.45 33.56
CA ASN A 3 -8.11 -37.07 33.12
C ASN A 3 -7.02 -36.85 32.06
N ILE A 4 -7.39 -36.65 30.80
CA ILE A 4 -6.43 -36.30 29.75
C ILE A 4 -6.18 -34.79 29.87
N PRO A 5 -4.95 -34.33 30.19
CA PRO A 5 -4.64 -32.92 30.08
C PRO A 5 -4.66 -32.55 28.60
N VAL A 6 -5.55 -31.61 28.24
CA VAL A 6 -5.53 -30.98 26.92
C VAL A 6 -4.20 -30.24 26.78
N PRO A 7 -3.37 -30.52 25.77
CA PRO A 7 -2.14 -29.78 25.58
C PRO A 7 -2.49 -28.34 25.22
N ALA A 8 -2.03 -27.40 26.05
CA ALA A 8 -1.97 -25.98 25.74
C ALA A 8 -0.90 -25.75 24.66
N ALA A 9 -1.20 -26.16 23.43
CA ALA A 9 -0.50 -25.73 22.23
C ALA A 9 -1.29 -24.55 21.63
N ALA A 10 -1.42 -23.47 22.40
CA ALA A 10 -1.54 -22.14 21.82
C ALA A 10 -0.11 -21.63 21.67
N GLU A 11 0.62 -22.27 20.75
CA GLU A 11 1.90 -21.75 20.29
C GLU A 11 1.65 -20.32 19.82
N GLY A 12 2.38 -19.38 20.43
CA GLY A 12 2.32 -17.98 20.08
C GLY A 12 2.61 -17.84 18.60
N MET A 13 1.57 -17.55 17.82
CA MET A 13 1.75 -16.95 16.51
C MET A 13 2.70 -15.76 16.70
N PRO A 14 3.82 -15.68 15.96
CA PRO A 14 4.60 -14.46 15.96
C PRO A 14 3.69 -13.38 15.40
N SER A 15 3.10 -12.59 16.30
CA SER A 15 2.55 -11.29 15.97
C SER A 15 3.66 -10.59 15.20
N ILE A 16 3.43 -10.35 13.91
CA ILE A 16 4.31 -9.50 13.12
C ILE A 16 4.27 -8.16 13.83
N ARG A 17 5.29 -7.94 14.66
CA ARG A 17 5.34 -6.78 15.53
C ARG A 17 5.65 -5.59 14.64
N ASP A 18 4.82 -4.57 14.73
CA ASP A 18 5.02 -3.32 14.03
C ASP A 18 5.40 -2.25 15.05
N PRO A 19 6.70 -1.97 15.23
CA PRO A 19 7.14 -1.04 16.24
C PRO A 19 6.68 0.40 15.95
N LEU A 20 6.37 0.72 14.69
CA LEU A 20 5.78 2.01 14.33
C LEU A 20 4.34 2.09 14.81
N PHE A 21 3.53 1.08 14.49
CA PHE A 21 2.14 0.98 14.93
C PHE A 21 2.02 1.03 16.46
N ASP A 22 2.88 0.29 17.18
CA ASP A 22 2.95 0.32 18.65
C ASP A 22 3.23 1.74 19.17
N THR A 23 4.12 2.48 18.50
CA THR A 23 4.50 3.85 18.89
C THR A 23 3.37 4.85 18.61
N ILE A 24 2.71 4.74 17.45
CA ILE A 24 1.55 5.58 17.09
C ILE A 24 0.42 5.38 18.09
N ARG A 25 0.16 4.13 18.49
CA ARG A 25 -0.85 3.82 19.49
C ARG A 25 -0.52 4.45 20.84
N ALA A 26 0.72 4.30 21.30
CA ALA A 26 1.16 4.88 22.56
C ALA A 26 1.10 6.42 22.56
N TYR A 27 1.41 7.06 21.43
CA TYR A 27 1.23 8.50 21.25
C TYR A 27 -0.23 8.93 21.42
N ARG A 28 -1.16 8.26 20.73
CA ARG A 28 -2.60 8.57 20.82
C ARG A 28 -3.18 8.29 22.21
N ASP A 29 -2.77 7.19 22.84
CA ASP A 29 -3.18 6.86 24.21
C ASP A 29 -2.67 7.94 25.19
N GLY A 30 -1.43 8.42 25.02
CA GLY A 30 -0.89 9.53 25.81
C GLY A 30 -1.58 10.87 25.54
N LEU A 31 -2.00 11.12 24.30
CA LEU A 31 -2.75 12.33 23.95
C LEU A 31 -4.15 12.31 24.60
N ALA A 32 -4.84 11.17 24.55
CA ALA A 32 -6.13 11.00 25.21
C ALA A 32 -6.02 11.14 26.74
N ASP A 33 -4.95 10.63 27.35
CA ASP A 33 -4.67 10.84 28.78
C ASP A 33 -4.44 12.32 29.11
N PHE A 34 -3.65 13.01 28.27
CA PHE A 34 -3.43 14.45 28.41
C PHE A 34 -4.74 15.23 28.34
N GLU A 35 -5.56 15.01 27.33
CA GLU A 35 -6.85 15.69 27.15
C GLU A 35 -7.78 15.53 28.36
N LEU A 36 -7.73 14.36 29.01
CA LEU A 36 -8.57 14.05 30.17
C LEU A 36 -8.03 14.65 31.47
N ASN A 37 -6.70 14.61 31.68
CA ASN A 37 -6.10 14.75 33.01
C ASN A 37 -5.18 15.97 33.19
N HIS A 38 -4.88 16.74 32.14
CA HIS A 38 -3.94 17.88 32.26
C HIS A 38 -4.47 19.01 33.17
N PRO A 39 -3.59 19.69 33.92
CA PRO A 39 -3.99 20.84 34.77
C PRO A 39 -4.39 22.07 33.93
N ARG A 40 -5.68 22.40 33.86
CA ARG A 40 -6.18 23.45 32.94
C ARG A 40 -5.81 24.90 33.29
N ASP A 41 -5.48 25.17 34.54
CA ASP A 41 -5.21 26.53 35.04
C ASP A 41 -3.72 26.78 35.37
N ASP A 42 -2.85 25.87 34.95
CA ASP A 42 -1.41 25.93 35.19
C ASP A 42 -0.64 25.53 33.93
N ASP A 43 -0.13 26.53 33.20
CA ASP A 43 0.65 26.33 31.98
C ASP A 43 1.92 25.50 32.22
N VAL A 44 2.56 25.67 33.39
CA VAL A 44 3.77 24.92 33.75
C VAL A 44 3.41 23.45 34.02
N GLY A 45 2.34 23.23 34.78
CA GLY A 45 1.79 21.90 35.03
C GLY A 45 1.30 21.20 33.76
N THR A 46 0.70 21.95 32.83
CA THR A 46 0.26 21.46 31.51
C THR A 46 1.45 20.97 30.69
N ASN A 47 2.49 21.79 30.55
CA ASN A 47 3.69 21.40 29.78
C ASN A 47 4.39 20.18 30.40
N LEU A 48 4.52 20.12 31.73
CA LEU A 48 5.09 18.97 32.41
C LEU A 48 4.26 17.69 32.21
N TYR A 49 2.93 17.82 32.15
CA TYR A 49 2.06 16.68 31.87
C TYR A 49 2.23 16.19 30.44
N ALA A 50 2.30 17.10 29.45
CA ALA A 50 2.57 16.76 28.05
C ALA A 50 3.91 16.00 27.89
N ASP A 51 4.97 16.47 28.56
CA ASP A 51 6.29 15.85 28.56
C ASP A 51 6.29 14.43 29.19
N GLN A 52 5.32 14.13 30.05
CA GLN A 52 5.17 12.83 30.69
C GLN A 52 4.22 11.88 29.93
N SER A 53 3.22 12.42 29.24
CA SER A 53 2.20 11.63 28.55
C SER A 53 2.59 11.34 27.09
N TYR A 54 2.25 12.22 26.15
CA TYR A 54 2.45 11.99 24.71
C TYR A 54 3.83 12.43 24.21
N GLY A 55 4.51 13.35 24.91
CA GLY A 55 5.79 13.95 24.51
C GLY A 55 6.88 12.93 24.16
N PRO A 56 7.14 11.88 24.98
CA PRO A 56 8.16 10.89 24.67
C PRO A 56 7.85 10.08 23.40
N HIS A 57 6.57 9.81 23.14
CA HIS A 57 6.13 9.09 21.95
C HIS A 57 6.23 9.99 20.70
N LEU A 58 5.85 11.26 20.81
CA LEU A 58 6.03 12.25 19.74
C LEU A 58 7.51 12.44 19.39
N ALA A 59 8.40 12.51 20.39
CA ALA A 59 9.84 12.60 20.16
C ALA A 59 10.37 11.37 19.40
N ARG A 60 9.83 10.18 19.69
CA ARG A 60 10.18 8.96 18.97
C ARG A 60 9.68 8.95 17.53
N LEU A 61 8.47 9.44 17.27
CA LEU A 61 7.94 9.60 15.91
C LEU A 61 8.78 10.61 15.10
N ASN A 62 9.21 11.71 15.71
CA ASN A 62 10.12 12.69 15.11
C ASN A 62 11.50 12.12 14.75
N GLN A 63 11.92 11.02 15.37
CA GLN A 63 13.21 10.37 15.10
C GLN A 63 13.07 9.10 14.26
N TRP A 64 11.87 8.83 13.75
CA TRP A 64 11.61 7.62 12.99
C TRP A 64 12.37 7.60 11.66
N ARG A 65 12.98 6.45 11.33
CA ARG A 65 13.77 6.26 10.09
C ARG A 65 13.52 4.95 9.38
N GLY A 66 12.68 4.08 9.93
CA GLY A 66 12.41 2.76 9.36
C GLY A 66 11.10 2.73 8.58
N PRO A 67 10.91 1.75 7.68
CA PRO A 67 9.59 1.50 7.11
C PRO A 67 8.61 1.05 8.22
N ALA A 68 7.31 1.16 7.94
CA ALA A 68 6.30 0.47 8.73
C ALA A 68 6.54 -1.05 8.66
N GLY A 69 6.23 -1.77 9.74
CA GLY A 69 6.40 -3.24 9.78
C GLY A 69 5.25 -3.99 9.10
N THR A 70 4.08 -3.37 8.99
CA THR A 70 2.85 -3.97 8.51
C THR A 70 2.01 -2.98 7.71
N MET A 71 1.02 -3.50 6.96
CA MET A 71 0.04 -2.68 6.27
C MET A 71 -0.80 -1.84 7.23
N ALA A 72 -1.13 -2.39 8.40
CA ALA A 72 -1.86 -1.66 9.44
C ALA A 72 -1.03 -0.48 9.98
N GLY A 73 0.26 -0.67 10.23
CA GLY A 73 1.18 0.42 10.60
C GLY A 73 1.33 1.49 9.54
N ALA A 74 1.44 1.09 8.27
CA ALA A 74 1.53 2.04 7.16
C ALA A 74 0.25 2.91 7.05
N ILE A 75 -0.94 2.28 7.15
CA ILE A 75 -2.21 3.00 7.11
C ILE A 75 -2.34 3.96 8.30
N GLU A 76 -2.00 3.51 9.51
CA GLU A 76 -2.08 4.37 10.69
C GLU A 76 -1.07 5.51 10.66
N ALA A 77 0.12 5.31 10.10
CA ALA A 77 1.10 6.37 9.88
C ALA A 77 0.53 7.45 8.94
N LEU A 78 -0.09 7.04 7.82
CA LEU A 78 -0.73 7.98 6.89
C LEU A 78 -1.91 8.74 7.51
N ARG A 79 -2.76 8.04 8.28
CA ARG A 79 -3.85 8.68 9.01
C ARG A 79 -3.33 9.71 9.99
N LEU A 80 -2.31 9.35 10.78
CA LEU A 80 -1.70 10.26 11.75
C LEU A 80 -1.12 11.50 11.07
N ALA A 81 -0.41 11.34 9.95
CA ALA A 81 0.14 12.45 9.18
C ALA A 81 -0.95 13.37 8.59
N SER A 82 -2.14 12.84 8.30
CA SER A 82 -3.21 13.60 7.66
C SER A 82 -4.19 14.26 8.64
N GLU A 83 -4.41 13.65 9.80
CA GLU A 83 -5.54 13.97 10.69
C GLU A 83 -5.11 14.71 11.97
N ASP A 84 -3.86 14.57 12.42
CA ASP A 84 -3.40 15.08 13.72
C ASP A 84 -3.00 16.58 13.69
N GLU A 85 -3.99 17.45 13.53
CA GLU A 85 -3.83 18.91 13.48
C GLU A 85 -3.21 19.48 14.77
N GLY A 86 -2.13 20.25 14.62
CA GLY A 86 -1.40 20.84 15.76
C GLY A 86 -0.45 19.88 16.47
N GLY A 87 -0.39 18.61 16.04
CA GLY A 87 0.57 17.61 16.50
C GLY A 87 1.50 17.16 15.36
N VAL A 88 1.21 15.99 14.80
CA VAL A 88 2.05 15.34 13.78
C VAL A 88 1.83 15.91 12.38
N LYS A 89 0.62 16.38 12.05
CA LYS A 89 0.33 16.97 10.73
C LYS A 89 1.16 18.24 10.50
N ASP A 90 1.65 18.40 9.27
CA ASP A 90 2.51 19.52 8.84
C ASP A 90 3.81 19.67 9.66
N SER A 91 4.23 18.59 10.33
CA SER A 91 5.47 18.52 11.10
C SER A 91 6.47 17.56 10.49
N ASP A 92 7.72 17.70 10.95
CA ASP A 92 8.83 16.77 10.74
C ASP A 92 8.47 15.29 11.06
N ALA A 93 7.57 15.04 12.02
CA ALA A 93 7.07 13.70 12.30
C ALA A 93 6.09 13.23 11.22
N GLY A 94 5.26 14.12 10.69
CA GLY A 94 4.29 13.84 9.63
C GLY A 94 4.98 13.39 8.34
N ASP A 95 6.03 14.10 7.93
CA ASP A 95 6.85 13.72 6.78
C ASP A 95 7.44 12.31 6.95
N ARG A 96 7.97 12.02 8.15
CA ARG A 96 8.53 10.70 8.49
C ARG A 96 7.48 9.59 8.51
N MET A 97 6.24 9.88 8.90
CA MET A 97 5.14 8.91 8.84
C MET A 97 4.78 8.57 7.40
N VAL A 98 4.75 9.58 6.51
CA VAL A 98 4.55 9.37 5.08
C VAL A 98 5.70 8.54 4.50
N GLU A 99 6.96 8.90 4.79
CA GLU A 99 8.14 8.13 4.35
C GLU A 99 8.10 6.67 4.83
N ALA A 100 7.74 6.43 6.10
CA ALA A 100 7.67 5.08 6.65
C ALA A 100 6.59 4.22 5.96
N ALA A 101 5.43 4.83 5.64
CA ALA A 101 4.36 4.16 4.92
C ALA A 101 4.74 3.91 3.45
N LEU A 102 5.33 4.88 2.77
CA LEU A 102 5.82 4.74 1.40
C LEU A 102 6.86 3.64 1.31
N ALA A 103 7.86 3.62 2.19
CA ALA A 103 8.89 2.59 2.20
C ALA A 103 8.31 1.18 2.42
N PHE A 104 7.26 1.03 3.23
CA PHE A 104 6.56 -0.26 3.35
C PHE A 104 5.86 -0.68 2.05
N LEU A 105 5.18 0.25 1.39
CA LEU A 105 4.46 0.01 0.14
C LEU A 105 5.42 -0.30 -1.02
N GLU A 106 6.51 0.46 -1.13
CA GLU A 106 7.58 0.25 -2.11
C GLU A 106 8.23 -1.12 -1.92
N ASN A 107 8.61 -1.49 -0.69
CA ASN A 107 9.16 -2.81 -0.41
C ASN A 107 8.19 -3.94 -0.81
N ARG A 108 6.89 -3.75 -0.59
CA ARG A 108 5.87 -4.72 -0.98
C ARG A 108 5.67 -4.76 -2.49
N TYR A 109 5.74 -3.61 -3.15
CA TYR A 109 5.67 -3.49 -4.59
C TYR A 109 6.87 -4.14 -5.27
N ASP A 110 8.09 -3.87 -4.78
CA ASP A 110 9.33 -4.46 -5.28
C ASP A 110 9.41 -5.95 -4.98
N ALA A 111 8.89 -6.43 -3.85
CA ALA A 111 8.75 -7.86 -3.58
C ALA A 111 7.83 -8.53 -4.61
N ALA A 112 6.68 -7.93 -4.93
CA ALA A 112 5.81 -8.41 -6.00
C ALA A 112 6.51 -8.34 -7.37
N ARG A 113 7.32 -7.31 -7.61
CA ARG A 113 8.06 -7.12 -8.87
C ARG A 113 9.25 -8.06 -9.03
N GLY A 114 9.92 -8.43 -7.95
CA GLY A 114 11.01 -9.41 -7.91
C GLY A 114 10.55 -10.82 -8.26
N GLU A 115 9.26 -11.12 -8.09
CA GLU A 115 8.59 -12.31 -8.63
C GLU A 115 8.15 -12.16 -10.09
N THR A 116 8.20 -10.94 -10.65
CA THR A 116 7.71 -10.60 -11.99
C THR A 116 8.87 -10.34 -12.96
N THR A 117 9.78 -11.30 -13.16
CA THR A 117 10.62 -11.34 -14.38
C THR A 117 9.87 -11.92 -15.59
N LEU A 118 8.60 -12.28 -15.41
CA LEU A 118 7.67 -12.55 -16.49
C LEU A 118 6.70 -11.39 -16.50
N VAL A 119 6.88 -10.44 -17.43
CA VAL A 119 5.73 -9.62 -17.83
C VAL A 119 4.62 -10.62 -18.15
N ASP A 120 3.49 -10.52 -17.46
CA ASP A 120 2.39 -11.47 -17.67
C ASP A 120 2.10 -11.47 -19.17
N ALA A 121 2.17 -12.66 -19.78
CA ALA A 121 1.93 -12.78 -21.21
C ALA A 121 0.54 -12.21 -21.54
N GLU A 122 -0.40 -12.28 -20.59
CA GLU A 122 -1.71 -11.66 -20.67
C GLU A 122 -1.63 -10.13 -20.82
N ASP A 123 -0.79 -9.44 -20.02
CA ASP A 123 -0.62 -7.98 -20.07
C ASP A 123 -0.02 -7.51 -21.40
N ILE A 124 1.01 -8.21 -21.91
CA ILE A 124 1.62 -7.90 -23.22
C ILE A 124 0.59 -8.05 -24.34
N VAL A 125 -0.21 -9.12 -24.29
CA VAL A 125 -1.21 -9.42 -25.31
C VAL A 125 -2.34 -8.38 -25.27
N HIS A 126 -2.73 -7.92 -24.09
CA HIS A 126 -3.69 -6.82 -23.93
C HIS A 126 -3.16 -5.49 -24.48
N GLU A 127 -1.92 -5.12 -24.17
CA GLU A 127 -1.29 -3.90 -24.69
C GLU A 127 -1.16 -3.95 -26.22
N CYS A 128 -0.72 -5.09 -26.77
CA CYS A 128 -0.61 -5.30 -28.21
C CYS A 128 -1.97 -5.24 -28.92
N ALA A 129 -3.04 -5.75 -28.30
CA ALA A 129 -4.40 -5.64 -28.84
C ALA A 129 -4.89 -4.19 -28.85
N HIS A 130 -4.58 -3.42 -27.80
CA HIS A 130 -4.94 -2.00 -27.71
C HIS A 130 -4.18 -1.15 -28.74
N LEU A 131 -2.86 -1.34 -28.87
CA LEU A 131 -2.06 -0.65 -29.88
C LEU A 131 -2.55 -0.96 -31.31
N SER A 132 -2.90 -2.22 -31.59
CA SER A 132 -3.45 -2.62 -32.89
C SER A 132 -4.77 -1.90 -33.20
N MET A 133 -5.63 -1.69 -32.20
CA MET A 133 -6.87 -0.93 -32.35
C MET A 133 -6.60 0.54 -32.67
N LEU A 134 -5.67 1.19 -31.96
CA LEU A 134 -5.34 2.59 -32.18
C LEU A 134 -4.80 2.83 -33.59
N ILE A 135 -3.96 1.93 -34.09
CA ILE A 135 -3.40 2.05 -35.44
C ILE A 135 -4.49 1.83 -36.51
N SER A 136 -5.37 0.83 -36.36
CA SER A 136 -6.51 0.65 -37.26
C SER A 136 -7.42 1.88 -37.29
N MET A 137 -7.73 2.47 -36.13
CA MET A 137 -8.53 3.70 -36.04
C MET A 137 -7.85 4.89 -36.72
N GLY A 138 -6.53 5.03 -36.56
CA GLY A 138 -5.75 6.06 -37.23
C GLY A 138 -5.77 5.89 -38.76
N ILE A 139 -5.62 4.67 -39.26
CA ILE A 139 -5.68 4.36 -40.69
C ILE A 139 -7.06 4.70 -41.26
N ASP A 140 -8.13 4.25 -40.59
CA ASP A 140 -9.50 4.46 -41.04
C ASP A 140 -9.89 5.95 -41.03
N SER A 141 -9.37 6.74 -40.08
CA SER A 141 -9.62 8.18 -39.98
C SER A 141 -8.91 9.01 -41.06
N LEU A 142 -7.87 8.49 -41.70
CA LEU A 142 -7.01 9.24 -42.62
C LEU A 142 -7.43 9.11 -44.10
N ASN A 143 -8.55 8.43 -44.40
CA ASN A 143 -9.07 8.20 -45.77
C ASN A 143 -7.96 7.75 -46.75
N LEU A 144 -7.15 6.80 -46.29
CA LEU A 144 -5.95 6.33 -46.98
C LEU A 144 -6.32 5.39 -48.13
N ASP A 145 -5.35 5.16 -49.02
CA ASP A 145 -5.52 4.33 -50.21
C ASP A 145 -5.87 2.87 -49.90
N ALA A 146 -6.21 2.11 -50.95
CA ALA A 146 -6.64 0.73 -50.84
C ALA A 146 -5.58 -0.19 -50.18
N GLU A 147 -4.29 0.15 -50.28
CA GLU A 147 -3.22 -0.63 -49.64
C GLU A 147 -3.24 -0.44 -48.13
N MET A 148 -3.46 0.79 -47.65
CA MET A 148 -3.57 1.04 -46.22
C MET A 148 -4.88 0.49 -45.62
N GLN A 149 -5.97 0.47 -46.39
CA GLN A 149 -7.21 -0.20 -45.96
C GLN A 149 -7.01 -1.72 -45.79
N ALA A 150 -6.25 -2.35 -46.70
CA ALA A 150 -5.86 -3.76 -46.56
C ALA A 150 -4.97 -3.98 -45.33
N LEU A 151 -4.09 -3.04 -44.99
CA LEU A 151 -3.30 -3.07 -43.76
C LEU A 151 -4.18 -2.97 -42.50
N SER A 152 -5.17 -2.06 -42.47
CA SER A 152 -6.14 -1.96 -41.36
C SER A 152 -6.92 -3.25 -41.16
N ALA A 153 -7.37 -3.89 -42.25
CA ALA A 153 -8.02 -5.20 -42.20
C ALA A 153 -7.09 -6.28 -41.63
N GLY A 154 -5.82 -6.31 -42.05
CA GLY A 154 -4.81 -7.22 -41.50
C GLY A 154 -4.56 -7.01 -40.00
N MET A 155 -4.50 -5.75 -39.56
CA MET A 155 -4.34 -5.41 -38.15
C MET A 155 -5.54 -5.79 -37.29
N ASN A 156 -6.75 -5.69 -37.83
CA ASN A 156 -7.96 -6.19 -37.16
C ASN A 156 -7.89 -7.71 -36.94
N VAL A 157 -7.36 -8.49 -37.89
CA VAL A 157 -7.16 -9.93 -37.73
C VAL A 157 -6.13 -10.24 -36.63
N VAL A 158 -5.01 -9.51 -36.62
CA VAL A 158 -3.99 -9.63 -35.55
C VAL A 158 -4.60 -9.31 -34.19
N ARG A 159 -5.38 -8.23 -34.08
CA ARG A 159 -6.10 -7.86 -32.84
C ARG A 159 -7.02 -8.99 -32.37
N CYS A 160 -7.83 -9.56 -33.26
CA CYS A 160 -8.72 -10.66 -32.90
C CYS A 160 -7.95 -11.88 -32.37
N LYS A 161 -6.80 -12.20 -32.96
CA LYS A 161 -5.94 -13.31 -32.51
C LYS A 161 -5.27 -13.03 -31.17
N LEU A 162 -4.89 -11.79 -30.90
CA LEU A 162 -4.38 -11.37 -29.59
C LEU A 162 -5.46 -11.47 -28.52
N ILE A 163 -6.67 -10.99 -28.78
CA ILE A 163 -7.81 -11.11 -27.83
C ILE A 163 -8.13 -12.59 -27.55
N GLU A 164 -8.10 -13.44 -28.57
CA GLU A 164 -8.29 -14.89 -28.41
C GLU A 164 -7.19 -15.51 -27.54
N ALA A 165 -5.92 -15.13 -27.76
CA ALA A 165 -4.79 -15.58 -26.96
C ALA A 165 -4.91 -15.15 -25.49
N ALA A 166 -5.27 -13.89 -25.22
CA ALA A 166 -5.51 -13.40 -23.85
C ALA A 166 -6.61 -14.21 -23.16
N ARG A 167 -7.70 -14.52 -23.87
CA ARG A 167 -8.79 -15.33 -23.32
C ARG A 167 -8.31 -16.71 -22.89
N VAL A 168 -7.57 -17.40 -23.76
CA VAL A 168 -7.01 -18.74 -23.50
C VAL A 168 -6.02 -18.70 -22.34
N MET A 169 -5.19 -17.65 -22.25
CA MET A 169 -4.27 -17.46 -21.14
C MET A 169 -5.01 -17.28 -19.81
N SER A 170 -6.07 -16.47 -19.77
CA SER A 170 -6.88 -16.27 -18.56
C SER A 170 -7.60 -17.57 -18.11
N GLU A 171 -8.08 -18.38 -19.08
CA GLU A 171 -8.74 -19.66 -18.81
C GLU A 171 -7.74 -20.68 -18.25
N PHE A 172 -6.53 -20.75 -18.82
CA PHE A 172 -5.45 -21.62 -18.34
C PHE A 172 -4.98 -21.21 -16.93
N ASN A 173 -4.86 -19.92 -16.66
CA ASN A 173 -4.42 -19.44 -15.35
C ASN A 173 -5.46 -19.76 -14.26
N ARG A 174 -6.76 -19.60 -14.56
CA ARG A 174 -7.85 -19.98 -13.63
C ARG A 174 -7.96 -21.48 -13.35
N ALA A 175 -7.52 -22.34 -14.27
CA ALA A 175 -7.59 -23.78 -14.09
C ALA A 175 -6.45 -24.37 -13.26
N ASN A 176 -5.38 -23.59 -13.02
CA ASN A 176 -4.16 -24.02 -12.34
C ASN A 176 -3.97 -23.37 -10.95
N VAL A 177 -5.00 -22.67 -10.44
CA VAL A 177 -5.09 -22.10 -9.08
C VAL A 177 -6.14 -22.87 -8.29
#